data_AF-A0A9E1RS44-F1
#
_entry.id   AF-A0A9E1RS44-F1
#
_cell.length_a   1.000
_cell.length_b   1.000
_cell.length_c   1.000
_cell.angle_alpha   90.00
_cell.angle_beta   90.00
_cell.angle_gamma   90.00
#
_symmetry.space_group_name_H-M   'P 1'
#
loop_
_entity.id
_entity.type
_entity.pdbx_description
1 polymer ?
#
loop_
_entity_poly.entity_id
_entity_poly.type
_entity_poly.pdbx_seq_one_letter_code
_entity_poly.pdbx_strand_id
1 'polypeptide(L)'
;DAVDHQQGFVLYAVQHVLSLLGEVCDRALKTVLFQKFNVHRRLRPEALAARIEKSSLLDISEITHMAGELNDTGIAEEIRRITGAASGTESMLLPMAFPEGSPMHPSYGAGHAAVAGACVTILKTLFDHTRPFDLAGDAAPAFVPTRDGARLATVEVYDELGNPSAMTVEGELNKLAANISIGRNWAGVHYFSDYWESLLLGEQVAIQLLREHMLTVPESPKLRVPRFDGTRLWL
;
A
#
# COMPACT_ATOMS: atom_id res chain seq x y z
N ASP A 1 22.19 -16.30 26.06
CA ASP A 1 23.31 -15.49 25.55
C ASP A 1 24.54 -15.72 26.44
N ALA A 2 25.72 -15.95 25.85
CA ALA A 2 26.99 -16.14 26.58
C ALA A 2 27.99 -14.97 26.39
N VAL A 3 27.59 -13.92 25.68
CA VAL A 3 28.38 -12.75 25.29
C VAL A 3 27.91 -11.50 26.03
N ASP A 4 26.63 -11.13 25.93
CA ASP A 4 26.06 -9.93 26.57
C ASP A 4 25.20 -10.24 27.82
N HIS A 5 24.86 -11.52 28.02
CA HIS A 5 24.01 -12.02 29.12
C HIS A 5 22.65 -11.30 29.25
N GLN A 6 22.12 -10.76 28.16
CA GLN A 6 20.87 -10.01 28.10
C GLN A 6 19.92 -10.60 27.05
N GLN A 7 18.64 -10.28 27.18
CA GLN A 7 17.63 -10.62 26.18
C GLN A 7 16.51 -9.57 26.21
N GLY A 8 16.05 -9.16 25.03
CA GLY A 8 14.87 -8.29 24.92
C GLY A 8 13.59 -8.97 25.42
N PHE A 9 12.66 -8.17 25.96
CA PHE A 9 11.31 -8.61 26.31
C PHE A 9 10.32 -7.44 26.22
N VAL A 10 10.38 -6.49 27.16
CA VAL A 10 9.58 -5.26 27.06
C VAL A 10 10.10 -4.38 25.92
N LEU A 11 11.42 -4.21 25.85
CA LEU A 11 12.12 -3.54 24.77
C LEU A 11 12.83 -4.56 23.87
N TYR A 12 13.02 -4.18 22.61
CA TYR A 12 13.75 -4.94 21.57
C TYR A 12 13.31 -6.40 21.40
N ALA A 13 12.04 -6.69 21.66
CA ALA A 13 11.42 -7.99 21.40
C ALA A 13 10.00 -7.81 20.85
N VAL A 14 9.29 -8.92 20.68
CA VAL A 14 7.99 -8.96 19.99
C VAL A 14 6.94 -8.04 20.63
N GLN A 15 6.94 -7.91 21.95
CA GLN A 15 6.01 -7.05 22.68
C GLN A 15 6.18 -5.60 22.26
N HIS A 16 7.45 -5.14 22.16
CA HIS A 16 7.79 -3.80 21.72
C HIS A 16 7.27 -3.53 20.29
N VAL A 17 7.52 -4.47 19.38
CA VAL A 17 7.07 -4.38 17.98
C VAL A 17 5.55 -4.27 17.91
N LEU A 18 4.83 -5.16 18.61
CA LEU A 18 3.37 -5.19 18.58
C LEU A 18 2.74 -3.90 19.12
N SER A 19 3.31 -3.33 20.19
CA SER A 19 2.87 -2.04 20.73
C SER A 19 3.10 -0.89 19.75
N LEU A 20 4.30 -0.80 19.15
CA LEU A 20 4.62 0.23 18.16
C LEU A 20 3.73 0.14 16.92
N LEU A 21 3.38 -1.07 16.47
CA LEU A 21 2.45 -1.25 15.35
C LEU A 21 1.06 -0.69 15.67
N GLY A 22 0.54 -0.95 16.87
CA GLY A 22 -0.75 -0.40 17.30
C GLY A 22 -0.74 1.13 17.35
N GLU A 23 0.31 1.70 17.93
CA GLU A 23 0.46 3.15 18.06
C GLU A 23 0.62 3.86 16.71
N VAL A 24 1.47 3.32 15.83
CA VAL A 24 1.75 3.97 14.54
C VAL A 24 0.52 3.96 13.62
N CYS A 25 -0.34 2.95 13.71
CA CYS A 25 -1.61 2.89 12.96
C CYS A 25 -2.48 4.12 13.25
N ASP A 26 -2.70 4.45 14.53
CA ASP A 26 -3.55 5.57 14.94
C ASP A 26 -2.96 6.92 14.48
N ARG A 27 -1.65 7.12 14.68
CA ARG A 27 -0.95 8.34 14.25
C ARG A 27 -1.02 8.53 12.72
N ALA A 28 -0.84 7.45 11.96
CA ALA A 28 -0.91 7.49 10.50
C ALA A 28 -2.34 7.83 10.01
N LEU A 29 -3.37 7.23 10.62
CA LEU A 29 -4.77 7.50 10.28
C LEU A 29 -5.17 8.94 10.58
N LYS A 30 -4.79 9.49 11.73
CA LYS A 30 -5.04 10.91 12.06
C LYS A 30 -4.38 11.85 11.07
N THR A 31 -3.14 11.54 10.68
CA THR A 31 -2.37 12.36 9.73
C THR A 31 -3.01 12.35 8.34
N VAL A 32 -3.36 11.18 7.81
CA VAL A 32 -3.99 11.09 6.48
C VAL A 32 -5.43 11.61 6.48
N LEU A 33 -6.14 11.57 7.60
CA LEU A 33 -7.48 12.15 7.73
C LEU A 33 -7.45 13.68 7.55
N PHE A 34 -6.42 14.35 8.09
CA PHE A 34 -6.20 15.77 7.85
C PHE A 34 -5.96 16.07 6.37
N GLN A 35 -5.12 15.27 5.70
CA GLN A 35 -4.89 15.41 4.25
C GLN A 35 -6.19 15.25 3.44
N LYS A 36 -7.03 14.28 3.82
CA LYS A 36 -8.33 14.04 3.18
C LYS A 36 -9.27 15.23 3.31
N PHE A 37 -9.56 15.67 4.53
CA PHE A 37 -10.66 16.61 4.79
C PHE A 37 -10.22 18.07 4.79
N ASN A 38 -9.08 18.37 5.40
CA ASN A 38 -8.65 19.75 5.61
C ASN A 38 -7.86 20.29 4.43
N VAL A 39 -7.12 19.44 3.72
CA VAL A 39 -6.26 19.87 2.61
C VAL A 39 -6.92 19.62 1.25
N HIS A 40 -6.99 18.36 0.80
CA HIS A 40 -7.16 18.07 -0.62
C HIS A 40 -8.59 17.84 -1.09
N ARG A 41 -9.44 17.17 -0.30
CA ARG A 41 -10.85 16.87 -0.65
C ARG A 41 -11.03 16.29 -2.06
N ARG A 42 -10.09 15.46 -2.53
CA ARG A 42 -10.10 14.89 -3.88
C ARG A 42 -11.29 13.94 -4.07
N LEU A 43 -11.97 14.07 -5.21
CA LEU A 43 -13.03 13.14 -5.64
C LEU A 43 -12.50 11.71 -5.85
N ARG A 44 -13.36 10.72 -5.65
CA ARG A 44 -13.08 9.29 -5.85
C ARG A 44 -13.10 8.89 -7.33
N PRO A 45 -12.49 7.74 -7.71
CA PRO A 45 -12.51 7.27 -9.10
C PRO A 45 -13.93 7.09 -9.66
N GLU A 46 -14.87 6.56 -8.86
CA GLU A 46 -16.28 6.41 -9.24
C GLU A 46 -16.94 7.74 -9.65
N ALA A 47 -16.63 8.82 -8.94
CA ALA A 47 -17.16 10.16 -9.23
C ALA A 47 -16.51 10.77 -10.48
N LEU A 48 -15.23 10.47 -10.75
CA LEU A 48 -14.57 10.90 -11.98
C LEU A 48 -15.15 10.19 -13.19
N ALA A 49 -15.37 8.88 -13.11
CA ALA A 49 -16.00 8.10 -14.17
C ALA A 49 -17.41 8.61 -14.49
N ALA A 50 -18.21 8.95 -13.47
CA ALA A 50 -19.51 9.58 -13.67
C ALA A 50 -19.43 10.94 -14.39
N ARG A 51 -18.38 11.74 -14.13
CA ARG A 51 -18.15 12.99 -14.88
C ARG A 51 -17.76 12.71 -16.34
N ILE A 52 -16.92 11.72 -16.59
CA ILE A 52 -16.50 11.32 -17.95
C ILE A 52 -17.72 10.84 -18.76
N GLU A 53 -18.57 10.00 -18.17
CA GLU A 53 -19.86 9.56 -18.75
C GLU A 53 -20.76 10.74 -19.11
N LYS A 54 -20.75 11.81 -18.31
CA LYS A 54 -21.55 13.02 -18.53
C LYS A 54 -20.75 14.16 -19.19
N SER A 55 -19.61 13.87 -19.81
CA SER A 55 -18.69 14.87 -20.38
C SER A 55 -19.38 15.86 -21.33
N SER A 56 -20.23 15.36 -22.24
CA SER A 56 -20.98 16.17 -23.21
C SER A 56 -22.01 17.12 -22.57
N LEU A 57 -22.46 16.84 -21.35
CA LEU A 57 -23.41 17.69 -20.62
C LEU A 57 -22.72 18.67 -19.67
N LEU A 58 -21.53 18.32 -19.16
CA LEU A 58 -20.81 19.12 -18.18
C LEU A 58 -20.02 20.27 -18.81
N ASP A 59 -19.65 20.16 -20.10
CA ASP A 59 -18.86 21.15 -20.84
C ASP A 59 -17.56 21.56 -20.11
N ILE A 60 -16.90 20.58 -19.47
CA ILE A 60 -15.61 20.76 -18.81
C ILE A 60 -14.52 20.23 -19.74
N SER A 61 -13.68 21.12 -20.27
CA SER A 61 -12.66 20.80 -21.27
C SER A 61 -11.78 19.61 -20.90
N GLU A 62 -11.32 19.54 -19.64
CA GLU A 62 -10.45 18.46 -19.16
C GLU A 62 -11.18 17.12 -19.14
N ILE A 63 -12.46 17.11 -18.76
CA ILE A 63 -13.26 15.88 -18.70
C ILE A 63 -13.59 15.39 -20.11
N THR A 64 -13.90 16.31 -21.03
CA THR A 64 -14.12 15.98 -22.45
C THR A 64 -12.85 15.45 -23.10
N HIS A 65 -11.69 16.05 -22.81
CA HIS A 65 -10.39 15.55 -23.27
C HIS A 65 -10.13 14.13 -22.78
N MET A 66 -10.28 13.88 -21.47
CA MET A 66 -10.11 12.54 -20.90
C MET A 66 -11.07 11.51 -21.51
N ALA A 67 -12.33 11.90 -21.77
CA ALA A 67 -13.28 11.04 -22.46
C ALA A 67 -12.80 10.68 -23.88
N GLY A 68 -12.23 11.65 -24.61
CA GLY A 68 -11.60 11.44 -25.91
C GLY A 68 -10.46 10.42 -25.85
N GLU A 69 -9.51 10.61 -24.94
CA GLU A 69 -8.37 9.70 -24.76
C GLU A 69 -8.81 8.25 -24.44
N LEU A 70 -9.85 8.08 -23.62
CA LEU A 70 -10.39 6.75 -23.31
C LEU A 70 -11.09 6.09 -24.51
N ASN A 71 -11.68 6.87 -25.41
CA ASN A 71 -12.22 6.33 -26.66
C ASN A 71 -11.10 5.92 -27.61
N ASP A 72 -10.06 6.74 -27.76
CA ASP A 72 -8.95 6.48 -28.69
C ASP A 72 -8.13 5.23 -28.31
N THR A 73 -8.10 4.88 -27.02
CA THR A 73 -7.43 3.67 -26.50
C THR A 73 -8.28 2.39 -26.59
N GLY A 74 -9.56 2.48 -26.95
CA GLY A 74 -10.51 1.37 -26.93
C GLY A 74 -11.01 0.98 -25.53
N ILE A 75 -10.51 1.63 -24.47
CA ILE A 75 -10.93 1.37 -23.09
C ILE A 75 -12.42 1.69 -22.90
N ALA A 76 -12.91 2.78 -23.49
CA ALA A 76 -14.31 3.17 -23.36
C ALA A 76 -15.29 2.14 -23.96
N GLU A 77 -14.91 1.48 -25.06
CA GLU A 77 -15.71 0.40 -25.67
C GLU A 77 -15.77 -0.82 -24.73
N GLU A 78 -14.63 -1.21 -24.17
CA GLU A 78 -14.56 -2.34 -23.23
C GLU A 78 -15.36 -2.07 -21.95
N ILE A 79 -15.32 -0.84 -21.41
CA ILE A 79 -16.14 -0.47 -20.24
C ILE A 79 -17.65 -0.54 -20.58
N ARG A 80 -18.07 -0.04 -21.74
CA ARG A 80 -19.46 -0.13 -22.21
C ARG A 80 -19.91 -1.58 -22.36
N ARG A 81 -19.05 -2.44 -22.91
CA ARG A 81 -19.31 -3.89 -23.03
C ARG A 81 -19.50 -4.54 -21.65
N ILE A 82 -18.63 -4.24 -20.68
CA ILE A 82 -18.71 -4.79 -19.33
C ILE A 82 -19.98 -4.32 -18.61
N THR A 83 -20.26 -3.01 -18.65
CA THR A 83 -21.44 -2.44 -17.97
C THR A 83 -22.74 -2.90 -18.62
N GLY A 84 -22.80 -3.02 -19.95
CA GLY A 84 -23.92 -3.59 -20.68
C GLY A 84 -24.18 -5.05 -20.28
N ALA A 85 -23.11 -5.87 -20.20
CA ALA A 85 -23.24 -7.27 -19.77
C ALA A 85 -23.66 -7.42 -18.30
N ALA A 86 -23.19 -6.54 -17.42
CA ALA A 86 -23.46 -6.63 -15.98
C ALA A 86 -24.81 -6.02 -15.56
N SER A 87 -25.27 -4.96 -16.22
CA SER A 87 -26.42 -4.16 -15.81
C SER A 87 -27.53 -4.02 -16.87
N GLY A 88 -27.31 -4.52 -18.08
CA GLY A 88 -28.21 -4.32 -19.22
C GLY A 88 -28.14 -2.92 -19.85
N THR A 89 -27.31 -2.03 -19.32
CA THR A 89 -27.12 -0.66 -19.82
C THR A 89 -25.64 -0.39 -20.09
N GLU A 90 -25.31 0.00 -21.31
CA GLU A 90 -23.96 0.44 -21.66
C GLU A 90 -23.69 1.83 -21.06
N SER A 91 -22.57 1.97 -20.35
CA SER A 91 -22.12 3.25 -19.80
C SER A 91 -20.59 3.26 -19.63
N MET A 92 -20.01 4.45 -19.43
CA MET A 92 -18.61 4.63 -19.02
C MET A 92 -18.43 4.75 -17.50
N LEU A 93 -19.42 4.31 -16.71
CA LEU A 93 -19.26 4.23 -15.26
C LEU A 93 -18.20 3.19 -14.90
N LEU A 94 -17.45 3.46 -13.82
CA LEU A 94 -16.45 2.52 -13.31
C LEU A 94 -17.15 1.32 -12.65
N PRO A 95 -16.94 0.08 -13.10
CA PRO A 95 -17.45 -1.09 -12.40
C PRO A 95 -16.82 -1.20 -11.00
N MET A 96 -17.64 -1.06 -9.96
CA MET A 96 -17.18 -1.08 -8.57
C MET A 96 -17.19 -2.50 -8.01
N ALA A 97 -16.14 -2.86 -7.27
CA ALA A 97 -16.06 -4.17 -6.61
C ALA A 97 -16.98 -4.28 -5.38
N PHE A 98 -17.37 -3.15 -4.78
CA PHE A 98 -18.23 -3.09 -3.61
C PHE A 98 -19.57 -2.44 -3.95
N PRO A 99 -20.71 -2.97 -3.48
CA PRO A 99 -22.03 -2.39 -3.75
C PRO A 99 -22.18 -0.94 -3.28
N GLU A 100 -21.55 -0.59 -2.17
CA GLU A 100 -21.55 0.76 -1.61
C GLU A 100 -20.54 1.71 -2.27
N GLY A 101 -19.68 1.18 -3.15
CA GLY A 101 -18.58 1.91 -3.76
C GLY A 101 -17.51 2.30 -2.73
N SER A 102 -17.11 3.56 -2.76
CA SER A 102 -16.06 4.07 -1.88
C SER A 102 -16.55 4.46 -0.48
N PRO A 103 -15.70 4.35 0.57
CA PRO A 103 -16.04 4.88 1.89
C PRO A 103 -16.31 6.39 1.88
N MET A 104 -17.15 6.85 2.82
CA MET A 104 -17.63 8.24 2.98
C MET A 104 -16.56 9.22 3.51
N HIS A 105 -15.43 9.29 2.82
CA HIS A 105 -14.38 10.27 3.01
C HIS A 105 -13.63 10.51 1.68
N PRO A 106 -12.97 11.66 1.49
CA PRO A 106 -12.24 11.99 0.25
C PRO A 106 -11.22 10.93 -0.17
N SER A 107 -10.83 10.96 -1.46
CA SER A 107 -9.91 9.99 -2.05
C SER A 107 -8.47 10.20 -1.61
N TYR A 108 -7.93 11.43 -1.71
CA TYR A 108 -6.49 11.66 -1.59
C TYR A 108 -6.00 11.72 -0.15
N GLY A 109 -4.84 11.09 0.02
CA GLY A 109 -4.49 10.32 1.20
C GLY A 109 -5.26 8.99 1.20
N ALA A 110 -4.65 7.82 1.13
CA ALA A 110 -5.30 6.52 1.33
C ALA A 110 -4.98 5.99 2.73
N GLY A 111 -6.02 5.74 3.54
CA GLY A 111 -5.84 5.25 4.93
C GLY A 111 -5.08 3.93 5.00
N HIS A 112 -5.43 2.99 4.11
CA HIS A 112 -4.76 1.69 4.02
C HIS A 112 -3.27 1.85 3.70
N ALA A 113 -2.92 2.73 2.77
CA ALA A 113 -1.52 2.94 2.37
C ALA A 113 -0.71 3.68 3.43
N ALA A 114 -1.29 4.68 4.10
CA ALA A 114 -0.64 5.35 5.23
C ALA A 114 -0.33 4.39 6.38
N VAL A 115 -1.29 3.55 6.76
CA VAL A 115 -1.07 2.52 7.80
C VAL A 115 -0.07 1.47 7.33
N ALA A 116 -0.19 0.98 6.09
CA ALA A 116 0.73 -0.02 5.56
C ALA A 116 2.17 0.50 5.51
N GLY A 117 2.39 1.73 5.03
CA GLY A 117 3.69 2.38 4.97
C GLY A 117 4.29 2.56 6.37
N ALA A 118 3.48 2.99 7.32
CA ALA A 118 3.90 3.16 8.70
C ALA A 118 4.30 1.82 9.36
N CYS A 119 3.43 0.81 9.31
CA CYS A 119 3.66 -0.50 9.91
C CYS A 119 4.89 -1.20 9.31
N VAL A 120 5.01 -1.21 7.98
CA VAL A 120 6.15 -1.83 7.30
C VAL A 120 7.45 -1.09 7.60
N THR A 121 7.43 0.23 7.76
CA THR A 121 8.61 0.99 8.19
C THR A 121 9.07 0.59 9.59
N ILE A 122 8.16 0.41 10.54
CA ILE A 122 8.48 -0.12 11.88
C ILE A 122 9.10 -1.53 11.77
N LEU A 123 8.47 -2.43 11.01
CA LEU A 123 8.94 -3.80 10.84
C LEU A 123 10.33 -3.86 10.20
N LYS A 124 10.56 -3.15 9.10
CA LYS A 124 11.87 -3.11 8.43
C LYS A 124 12.96 -2.48 9.29
N THR A 125 12.60 -1.64 10.25
CA THR A 125 13.57 -1.02 11.16
C THR A 125 13.97 -1.97 12.30
N LEU A 126 13.02 -2.75 12.81
CA LEU A 126 13.24 -3.61 14.00
C LEU A 126 13.67 -5.04 13.67
N PHE A 127 13.46 -5.51 12.44
CA PHE A 127 13.94 -6.81 11.97
C PHE A 127 15.18 -6.66 11.07
N ASP A 128 15.94 -7.75 10.93
CA ASP A 128 16.93 -7.85 9.85
C ASP A 128 16.21 -7.93 8.50
N HIS A 129 15.98 -6.75 7.94
CA HIS A 129 15.25 -6.58 6.70
C HIS A 129 15.99 -7.13 5.47
N THR A 130 17.31 -7.33 5.56
CA THR A 130 18.12 -7.90 4.48
C THR A 130 18.12 -9.42 4.47
N ARG A 131 17.57 -10.05 5.51
CA ARG A 131 17.53 -11.50 5.63
C ARG A 131 16.74 -12.13 4.46
N PRO A 132 17.24 -13.22 3.86
CA PRO A 132 16.46 -14.05 2.95
C PRO A 132 15.15 -14.51 3.62
N PHE A 133 14.05 -14.46 2.87
CA PHE A 133 12.75 -14.86 3.36
C PHE A 133 12.58 -16.37 3.19
N ASP A 134 13.21 -17.14 4.08
CA ASP A 134 13.27 -18.59 4.02
C ASP A 134 11.97 -19.22 4.54
N LEU A 135 11.08 -19.60 3.61
CA LEU A 135 9.91 -20.41 3.92
C LEU A 135 10.32 -21.89 3.85
N ALA A 136 10.45 -22.53 5.02
CA ALA A 136 10.68 -23.97 5.20
C ALA A 136 12.13 -24.50 5.15
N GLY A 137 13.15 -23.66 5.35
CA GLY A 137 14.49 -24.13 5.76
C GLY A 137 15.42 -24.64 4.65
N ASP A 138 14.99 -24.59 3.39
CA ASP A 138 15.83 -24.79 2.20
C ASP A 138 15.68 -23.60 1.24
N ALA A 139 16.64 -23.44 0.32
CA ALA A 139 16.62 -22.37 -0.67
C ALA A 139 15.36 -22.41 -1.56
N ALA A 140 14.52 -21.38 -1.37
CA ALA A 140 13.72 -20.69 -2.38
C ALA A 140 12.69 -21.46 -3.23
N PRO A 141 11.56 -21.86 -2.63
CA PRO A 141 10.27 -21.75 -3.30
C PRO A 141 9.49 -20.53 -2.78
N ALA A 142 9.09 -19.63 -3.67
CA ALA A 142 7.99 -18.71 -3.40
C ALA A 142 6.66 -19.43 -3.69
N PHE A 143 5.56 -18.89 -3.19
CA PHE A 143 4.25 -19.52 -3.33
C PHE A 143 3.24 -18.57 -3.98
N VAL A 144 2.43 -19.11 -4.88
CA VAL A 144 1.25 -18.44 -5.46
C VAL A 144 0.03 -19.34 -5.32
N PRO A 145 -1.20 -18.81 -5.23
CA PRO A 145 -2.39 -19.63 -5.23
C PRO A 145 -2.53 -20.39 -6.55
N THR A 146 -2.98 -21.64 -6.50
CA THR A 146 -3.41 -22.35 -7.71
C THR A 146 -4.62 -21.68 -8.35
N ARG A 147 -4.85 -21.95 -9.64
CA ARG A 147 -5.94 -21.33 -10.42
C ARG A 147 -7.33 -21.56 -9.81
N ASP A 148 -7.52 -22.67 -9.11
CA ASP A 148 -8.75 -23.02 -8.38
C ASP A 148 -8.80 -22.46 -6.94
N GLY A 149 -7.72 -21.84 -6.46
CA GLY A 149 -7.59 -21.30 -5.12
C GLY A 149 -7.46 -22.35 -4.01
N ALA A 150 -7.31 -23.64 -4.34
CA ALA A 150 -7.38 -24.71 -3.35
C ALA A 150 -6.04 -25.00 -2.63
N ARG A 151 -4.90 -24.63 -3.21
CA ARG A 151 -3.57 -24.90 -2.66
C ARG A 151 -2.53 -23.86 -3.09
N LEU A 152 -1.36 -23.91 -2.48
CA LEU A 152 -0.20 -23.13 -2.90
C LEU A 152 0.63 -23.93 -3.92
N ALA A 153 1.04 -23.27 -4.99
CA ALA A 153 1.99 -23.78 -5.97
C ALA A 153 3.34 -23.10 -5.74
N THR A 154 4.40 -23.90 -5.77
CA THR A 154 5.78 -23.42 -5.75
C THR A 154 6.12 -22.71 -7.06
N VAL A 155 6.80 -21.57 -6.96
CA VAL A 155 7.36 -20.83 -8.08
C VAL A 155 8.80 -20.43 -7.80
N GLU A 156 9.59 -20.34 -8.86
CA GLU A 156 10.94 -19.79 -8.83
C GLU A 156 10.89 -18.27 -8.69
N VAL A 157 11.92 -17.70 -8.06
CA VAL A 157 12.04 -16.26 -7.81
C VAL A 157 13.13 -15.70 -8.72
N TYR A 158 12.82 -14.57 -9.35
CA TYR A 158 13.70 -13.90 -10.29
C TYR A 158 13.86 -12.42 -9.90
N ASP A 159 15.03 -11.84 -10.18
CA ASP A 159 15.26 -10.40 -10.08
C ASP A 159 14.65 -9.64 -11.28
N GLU A 160 14.78 -8.31 -11.30
CA GLU A 160 14.27 -7.45 -12.37
C GLU A 160 14.92 -7.70 -13.74
N LEU A 161 16.08 -8.38 -13.77
CA LEU A 161 16.81 -8.76 -14.97
C LEU A 161 16.50 -10.19 -15.42
N GLY A 162 15.65 -10.92 -14.68
CA GLY A 162 15.28 -12.30 -14.96
C GLY A 162 16.29 -13.35 -14.49
N ASN A 163 17.22 -12.99 -13.60
CA ASN A 163 18.16 -13.97 -13.02
C ASN A 163 17.54 -14.63 -11.77
N PRO A 164 17.85 -15.91 -11.49
CA PRO A 164 17.43 -16.55 -10.24
C PRO A 164 17.85 -15.73 -9.02
N SER A 165 16.90 -15.48 -8.12
CA SER A 165 17.07 -14.62 -6.95
C SER A 165 16.34 -15.20 -5.74
N ALA A 166 16.41 -14.50 -4.61
CA ALA A 166 15.72 -14.86 -3.39
C ALA A 166 14.86 -13.69 -2.90
N MET A 167 13.72 -14.02 -2.28
CA MET A 167 12.93 -13.02 -1.57
C MET A 167 13.70 -12.55 -0.33
N THR A 168 13.51 -11.30 0.05
CA THR A 168 14.03 -10.72 1.31
C THR A 168 12.88 -10.29 2.20
N VAL A 169 13.14 -10.18 3.49
CA VAL A 169 12.17 -9.61 4.45
C VAL A 169 11.73 -8.20 4.01
N GLU A 170 12.66 -7.34 3.59
CA GLU A 170 12.35 -6.01 3.06
C GLU A 170 11.44 -6.09 1.82
N GLY A 171 11.78 -6.92 0.84
CA GLY A 171 11.03 -7.07 -0.40
C GLY A 171 9.59 -7.54 -0.16
N GLU A 172 9.40 -8.56 0.67
CA GLU A 172 8.06 -9.10 0.94
C GLU A 172 7.22 -8.17 1.83
N LEU A 173 7.84 -7.43 2.76
CA LEU A 173 7.13 -6.40 3.52
C LEU A 173 6.72 -5.22 2.63
N ASN A 174 7.59 -4.74 1.74
CA ASN A 174 7.25 -3.70 0.76
C ASN A 174 6.13 -4.18 -0.18
N LYS A 175 6.18 -5.44 -0.62
CA LYS A 175 5.13 -6.08 -1.43
C LYS A 175 3.81 -6.18 -0.69
N LEU A 176 3.81 -6.55 0.59
CA LEU A 176 2.61 -6.57 1.43
C LEU A 176 1.97 -5.18 1.52
N ALA A 177 2.78 -4.13 1.72
CA ALA A 177 2.29 -2.76 1.76
C ALA A 177 1.64 -2.34 0.43
N ALA A 178 2.28 -2.69 -0.68
CA ALA A 178 1.75 -2.46 -2.02
C ALA A 178 0.45 -3.24 -2.26
N ASN A 179 0.39 -4.53 -1.92
CA ASN A 179 -0.79 -5.38 -2.12
C ASN A 179 -2.03 -4.82 -1.41
N ILE A 180 -1.91 -4.44 -0.14
CA ILE A 180 -3.03 -3.86 0.62
C ILE A 180 -3.47 -2.51 0.03
N SER A 181 -2.52 -1.70 -0.41
CA SER A 181 -2.79 -0.37 -0.94
C SER A 181 -3.39 -0.40 -2.34
N ILE A 182 -2.71 -1.07 -3.28
CA ILE A 182 -3.13 -1.22 -4.68
C ILE A 182 -4.38 -2.08 -4.78
N GLY A 183 -4.62 -3.01 -3.84
CA GLY A 183 -5.90 -3.72 -3.71
C GLY A 183 -7.10 -2.77 -3.63
N ARG A 184 -6.93 -1.55 -3.12
CA ARG A 184 -7.98 -0.52 -3.11
C ARG A 184 -8.18 0.13 -4.49
N ASN A 185 -7.14 0.18 -5.32
CA ASN A 185 -7.23 0.64 -6.70
C ASN A 185 -7.96 -0.41 -7.54
N TRP A 186 -7.62 -1.70 -7.36
CA TRP A 186 -8.33 -2.82 -7.97
C TRP A 186 -9.82 -2.80 -7.65
N ALA A 187 -10.20 -2.39 -6.44
CA ALA A 187 -11.60 -2.25 -6.03
C ALA A 187 -12.31 -1.00 -6.59
N GLY A 188 -11.59 -0.12 -7.31
CA GLY A 188 -12.13 1.11 -7.89
C GLY A 188 -12.21 2.30 -6.94
N VAL A 189 -11.66 2.23 -5.73
CA VAL A 189 -11.86 3.28 -4.70
C VAL A 189 -10.69 4.26 -4.55
N HIS A 190 -9.52 3.97 -5.11
CA HIS A 190 -8.34 4.84 -5.01
C HIS A 190 -7.57 4.91 -6.33
N TYR A 191 -6.81 6.01 -6.51
CA TYR A 191 -5.84 6.17 -7.60
C TYR A 191 -4.45 5.70 -7.19
N PHE A 192 -3.55 5.49 -8.16
CA PHE A 192 -2.15 5.17 -7.86
C PHE A 192 -1.47 6.24 -6.99
N SER A 193 -1.71 7.53 -7.26
CA SER A 193 -1.17 8.61 -6.43
C SER A 193 -1.72 8.62 -5.00
N ASP A 194 -2.92 8.08 -4.75
CA ASP A 194 -3.42 7.94 -3.38
C ASP A 194 -2.62 6.87 -2.62
N TYR A 195 -2.17 5.80 -3.30
CA TYR A 195 -1.29 4.78 -2.74
C TYR A 195 0.11 5.36 -2.44
N TRP A 196 0.83 5.78 -3.49
CA TRP A 196 2.27 6.06 -3.38
C TRP A 196 2.56 7.16 -2.36
N GLU A 197 1.86 8.29 -2.46
CA GLU A 197 2.08 9.44 -1.57
C GLU A 197 1.70 9.13 -0.11
N SER A 198 0.70 8.28 0.09
CA SER A 198 0.28 7.91 1.45
C SER A 198 1.22 6.88 2.07
N LEU A 199 1.80 5.99 1.26
CA LEU A 199 2.85 5.08 1.73
C LEU A 199 4.04 5.88 2.29
N LEU A 200 4.47 6.91 1.56
CA LEU A 200 5.54 7.83 1.99
C LEU A 200 5.14 8.67 3.21
N LEU A 201 3.89 9.12 3.29
CA LEU A 201 3.37 9.79 4.49
C LEU A 201 3.46 8.86 5.72
N GLY A 202 3.05 7.60 5.57
CA GLY A 202 3.14 6.58 6.62
C GLY A 202 4.58 6.33 7.08
N GLU A 203 5.52 6.24 6.14
CA GLU A 203 6.95 6.12 6.43
C GLU A 203 7.45 7.26 7.33
N GLN A 204 7.10 8.51 7.00
CA GLN A 204 7.52 9.67 7.80
C GLN A 204 6.91 9.64 9.21
N VAL A 205 5.63 9.25 9.34
CA VAL A 205 4.99 9.10 10.66
C VAL A 205 5.71 8.06 11.51
N ALA A 206 6.09 6.92 10.93
CA ALA A 206 6.85 5.88 11.63
C ALA A 206 8.25 6.36 12.05
N ILE A 207 8.97 7.07 11.18
CA ILE A 207 10.28 7.63 11.50
C ILE A 207 10.20 8.61 12.67
N GLN A 208 9.18 9.47 12.71
CA GLN A 208 9.00 10.42 13.81
C GLN A 208 8.64 9.72 15.11
N LEU A 209 7.77 8.70 15.06
CA LEU A 209 7.47 7.87 16.23
C LEU A 209 8.75 7.21 16.78
N LEU A 210 9.59 6.62 15.92
CA LEU A 210 10.84 5.99 16.34
C LEU A 210 11.80 7.00 16.98
N ARG A 211 11.94 8.21 16.41
CA ARG A 211 12.77 9.28 17.00
C ARG A 211 12.30 9.68 18.39
N GLU A 212 10.99 9.85 18.57
CA GLU A 212 10.41 10.16 19.88
C GLU A 212 10.64 9.01 20.87
N HIS A 213 10.41 7.78 20.43
CA HIS A 213 10.56 6.59 21.27
C HIS A 213 12.01 6.39 21.74
N MET A 214 13.00 6.68 20.89
CA MET A 214 14.43 6.60 21.22
C MET A 214 14.85 7.53 22.37
N LEU A 215 14.10 8.59 22.65
CA LEU A 215 14.35 9.46 23.80
C LEU A 215 13.83 8.89 25.13
N THR A 216 13.02 7.84 25.07
CA THR A 216 12.32 7.27 26.24
C THR A 216 12.90 5.94 26.71
N VAL A 217 13.77 5.33 25.92
CA VAL A 217 14.45 4.07 26.26
C VAL A 217 15.79 4.33 26.95
N PRO A 218 16.19 3.48 27.90
CA PRO A 218 17.44 3.67 28.65
C PRO A 218 18.69 3.38 27.82
N GLU A 219 18.60 2.50 26.81
CA GLU A 219 19.69 2.26 25.86
C GLU A 219 19.71 3.35 24.79
N SER A 220 20.87 3.59 24.18
CA SER A 220 21.00 4.49 23.02
C SER A 220 21.10 3.66 21.73
N PRO A 221 19.98 3.12 21.20
CA PRO A 221 20.04 2.29 20.00
C PRO A 221 20.46 3.13 18.79
N LYS A 222 21.10 2.49 17.82
CA LYS A 222 21.28 3.03 16.47
C LYS A 222 20.39 2.25 15.53
N LEU A 223 19.35 2.88 15.01
CA LEU A 223 18.36 2.20 14.17
C LEU A 223 18.61 2.51 12.70
N ARG A 224 18.69 1.48 11.87
CA ARG A 224 18.79 1.61 10.42
C ARG A 224 17.41 1.50 9.81
N VAL A 225 16.90 2.60 9.26
CA VAL A 225 15.60 2.65 8.58
C VAL A 225 15.81 2.53 7.07
N PRO A 226 15.46 1.39 6.43
CA PRO A 226 15.41 1.30 4.97
C PRO A 226 14.13 1.96 4.44
N ARG A 227 14.29 2.90 3.51
CA ARG A 227 13.21 3.73 2.99
C ARG A 227 12.67 3.19 1.67
N PHE A 228 11.42 3.51 1.35
CA PHE A 228 10.76 3.08 0.11
C PHE A 228 11.40 3.67 -1.16
N ASP A 229 12.15 4.76 -1.04
CA ASP A 229 12.92 5.37 -2.14
C ASP A 229 14.28 4.68 -2.39
N GLY A 230 14.57 3.57 -1.69
CA GLY A 230 15.83 2.83 -1.78
C GLY A 230 16.97 3.44 -0.95
N THR A 231 16.76 4.59 -0.32
CA THR A 231 17.74 5.20 0.58
C THR A 231 17.69 4.59 1.98
N ARG A 232 18.67 4.94 2.81
CA ARG A 232 18.76 4.50 4.21
C ARG A 232 18.98 5.70 5.12
N LEU A 233 18.26 5.72 6.23
CA LEU A 233 18.41 6.70 7.29
C LEU A 233 18.91 6.00 8.55
N TRP A 234 19.85 6.62 9.25
CA TRP A 234 20.21 6.22 10.61
C TRP A 234 19.53 7.15 11.60
N LEU A 235 18.83 6.55 12.57
CA LEU A 235 18.29 7.21 13.74
C LEU A 235 19.20 6.94 14.94
#